data_AF-X1UAL8-F1
#
_entry.id   AF-X1UAL8-F1
#
_cell.length_a   1.000
_cell.length_b   1.000
_cell.length_c   1.000
_cell.angle_alpha   90.00
_cell.angle_beta   90.00
_cell.angle_gamma   90.00
#
_symmetry.space_group_name_H-M   'P 1'
#
loop_
_entity.id
_entity.type
_entity.pdbx_description
1 polymer ?
#
loop_
_entity_poly.entity_id
_entity_poly.type
_entity_poly.pdbx_seq_one_letter_code
_entity_poly.pdbx_strand_id
1 'polypeptide(L)'
;MRLLKGEILSNEKYGPDIYKMEIFSPYIVKNTGAAQFINIKCAPESVRDPLLRRPFSVFDIEEKFNVFSVLYLVKGRGTRYMSTLGRGDILDFSGPLGKKVDLAASRDNLLIIGGGMGIAPLNLLSKLGLGIGKNILMLAGFADSRLLRWERDLVRMGVKYRIFSEDGTWGEKGLVLDHIFDEYRVFTSHDIFCCGPIPML
;
A
#
# COMPACT_ATOMS: atom_id res chain seq x y z
N MET A 1 -14.45 -3.28 15.66
CA MET A 1 -14.11 -4.19 14.54
C MET A 1 -15.41 -4.64 13.88
N ARG A 2 -15.55 -4.46 12.56
CA ARG A 2 -16.76 -4.86 11.81
C ARG A 2 -16.41 -5.95 10.81
N LEU A 3 -17.23 -7.00 10.72
CA LEU A 3 -17.16 -8.00 9.67
C LEU A 3 -17.94 -7.51 8.45
N LEU A 4 -17.35 -7.65 7.26
CA LEU A 4 -17.82 -7.09 6.02
C LEU A 4 -17.64 -8.11 4.89
N LYS A 5 -18.51 -7.98 3.88
CA LYS A 5 -18.40 -8.66 2.61
C LYS A 5 -18.39 -7.60 1.51
N GLY A 6 -17.54 -7.77 0.51
CA GLY A 6 -17.43 -6.83 -0.62
C GLY A 6 -17.18 -7.58 -1.92
N GLU A 7 -17.80 -7.12 -3.01
CA GLU A 7 -17.60 -7.68 -4.34
C GLU A 7 -16.21 -7.29 -4.87
N ILE A 8 -15.47 -8.27 -5.36
CA ILE A 8 -14.22 -8.05 -6.08
C ILE A 8 -14.57 -7.54 -7.47
N LEU A 9 -14.07 -6.36 -7.82
CA LEU A 9 -14.25 -5.76 -9.14
C LEU A 9 -13.12 -6.12 -10.09
N SER A 10 -11.90 -6.25 -9.56
CA SER A 10 -10.71 -6.67 -10.29
C SER A 10 -9.71 -7.34 -9.33
N ASN A 11 -8.89 -8.26 -9.85
CA ASN A 11 -7.77 -8.86 -9.13
C ASN A 11 -6.66 -9.17 -10.14
N GLU A 12 -5.88 -8.16 -10.47
CA GLU A 12 -4.94 -8.20 -11.58
C GLU A 12 -3.51 -8.40 -11.12
N LYS A 13 -2.72 -9.09 -11.96
CA LYS A 13 -1.26 -9.07 -11.81
C LYS A 13 -0.75 -7.65 -11.94
N TYR A 14 -0.08 -7.21 -10.89
CA TYR A 14 0.53 -5.90 -10.77
C TYR A 14 2.06 -5.96 -11.01
N GLY A 15 2.64 -7.14 -10.81
CA GLY A 15 4.03 -7.50 -11.10
C GLY A 15 4.22 -9.01 -10.95
N PRO A 16 5.44 -9.55 -11.09
CA PRO A 16 5.75 -10.94 -10.79
C PRO A 16 5.34 -11.30 -9.36
N ASP A 17 4.38 -12.22 -9.22
CA ASP A 17 3.76 -12.65 -7.95
C ASP A 17 3.06 -11.56 -7.14
N ILE A 18 2.84 -10.37 -7.70
CA ILE A 18 2.18 -9.25 -7.01
C ILE A 18 0.82 -9.01 -7.67
N TYR A 19 -0.21 -8.86 -6.85
CA TYR A 19 -1.58 -8.63 -7.30
C TYR A 19 -2.15 -7.36 -6.66
N LYS A 20 -2.93 -6.63 -7.45
CA LYS A 20 -3.80 -5.55 -6.98
C LYS A 20 -5.25 -6.03 -7.07
N MET A 21 -5.93 -6.09 -5.94
CA MET A 21 -7.34 -6.45 -5.85
C MET A 21 -8.16 -5.20 -5.51
N GLU A 22 -9.18 -4.91 -6.30
CA GLU A 22 -10.13 -3.81 -6.10
C GLU A 22 -11.47 -4.36 -5.63
N ILE A 23 -11.97 -3.80 -4.54
CA ILE A 23 -13.15 -4.30 -3.82
C ILE A 23 -14.13 -3.16 -3.61
N PHE A 24 -15.40 -3.40 -3.95
CA PHE A 24 -16.47 -2.48 -3.65
C PHE A 24 -16.83 -2.54 -2.15
N SER A 25 -16.66 -1.40 -1.45
CA SER A 25 -17.13 -1.26 -0.06
C SER A 25 -17.24 0.21 0.34
N PRO A 26 -18.45 0.80 0.28
CA PRO A 26 -18.69 2.17 0.73
C PRO A 26 -18.29 2.40 2.20
N TYR A 27 -18.44 1.38 3.04
CA TYR A 27 -18.05 1.48 4.45
C TYR A 27 -16.53 1.61 4.62
N ILE A 28 -15.73 0.81 3.91
CA ILE A 28 -14.25 0.94 3.99
C ILE A 28 -13.81 2.28 3.44
N VAL A 29 -14.31 2.67 2.26
CA VAL A 29 -13.98 3.95 1.63
C VAL A 29 -14.26 5.13 2.58
N LYS A 30 -15.43 5.17 3.20
CA LYS A 30 -15.81 6.26 4.11
C LYS A 30 -15.02 6.28 5.43
N ASN A 31 -14.58 5.13 5.93
CA ASN A 31 -14.08 5.01 7.31
C ASN A 31 -12.56 4.80 7.40
N THR A 32 -11.88 4.53 6.29
CA THR A 32 -10.43 4.27 6.27
C THR A 32 -9.65 5.57 6.17
N GLY A 33 -8.63 5.71 7.02
CA GLY A 33 -7.64 6.78 6.94
C GLY A 33 -6.25 6.25 6.57
N ALA A 34 -5.28 7.16 6.56
CA ALA A 34 -3.88 6.85 6.25
C ALA A 34 -3.32 5.74 7.16
N ALA A 35 -2.55 4.84 6.54
CA ALA A 35 -1.87 3.69 7.16
C ALA A 35 -2.77 2.62 7.83
N GLN A 36 -4.09 2.66 7.61
CA GLN A 36 -4.97 1.61 8.11
C GLN A 36 -4.97 0.36 7.22
N PHE A 37 -5.43 -0.76 7.79
CA PHE A 37 -5.44 -2.06 7.12
C PHE A 37 -6.76 -2.79 7.34
N ILE A 38 -6.97 -3.87 6.60
CA ILE A 38 -8.08 -4.80 6.77
C ILE A 38 -7.56 -6.22 7.00
N ASN A 39 -8.38 -7.07 7.58
CA ASN A 39 -8.09 -8.47 7.82
C ASN A 39 -8.93 -9.36 6.90
N ILE A 40 -8.31 -9.98 5.90
CA ILE A 40 -9.00 -10.80 4.88
C ILE A 40 -9.06 -12.26 5.32
N LYS A 41 -10.21 -12.91 5.11
CA LYS A 41 -10.35 -14.37 5.18
C LYS A 41 -9.82 -14.97 3.89
N CYS A 42 -8.62 -15.55 3.96
CA CYS A 42 -7.90 -16.07 2.78
C CYS A 42 -8.15 -17.57 2.55
N ALA A 43 -9.39 -18.02 2.72
CA ALA A 43 -9.81 -19.40 2.49
C ALA A 43 -11.30 -19.42 2.10
N PRO A 44 -11.75 -20.41 1.30
CA PRO A 44 -13.17 -20.65 1.09
C PRO A 44 -13.92 -20.88 2.42
N GLU A 45 -15.22 -20.59 2.43
CA GLU A 45 -16.09 -20.81 3.60
C GLU A 45 -16.03 -22.25 4.12
N SER A 46 -15.91 -23.22 3.21
CA SER A 46 -15.86 -24.66 3.50
C SER A 46 -14.51 -25.15 4.03
N VAL A 47 -13.45 -24.32 3.99
CA VAL A 47 -12.09 -24.73 4.32
C VAL A 47 -11.62 -24.02 5.58
N ARG A 48 -11.11 -24.80 6.55
CA ARG A 48 -10.62 -24.27 7.83
C ARG A 48 -9.16 -23.86 7.81
N ASP A 49 -8.38 -24.26 6.80
CA ASP A 49 -6.97 -23.91 6.67
C ASP A 49 -6.76 -23.07 5.39
N PRO A 50 -6.23 -21.83 5.49
CA PRO A 50 -5.67 -21.25 6.71
C PRO A 50 -6.72 -20.47 7.54
N LEU A 51 -6.89 -20.83 8.82
CA LEU A 51 -8.02 -20.39 9.67
C LEU A 51 -8.08 -18.88 9.93
N LEU A 52 -6.92 -18.27 10.24
CA LEU A 52 -6.87 -16.88 10.69
C LEU A 52 -7.09 -15.89 9.54
N ARG A 53 -7.48 -14.66 9.83
CA ARG A 53 -7.46 -13.61 8.81
C ARG A 53 -6.04 -13.06 8.66
N ARG A 54 -5.72 -12.49 7.50
CA ARG A 54 -4.40 -11.90 7.24
C ARG A 54 -4.53 -10.40 7.06
N PRO A 55 -3.64 -9.61 7.69
CA PRO A 55 -3.66 -8.16 7.57
C PRO A 55 -3.13 -7.74 6.19
N PHE A 56 -3.84 -6.83 5.54
CA PHE A 56 -3.41 -6.16 4.32
C PHE A 56 -3.73 -4.68 4.43
N SER A 57 -2.72 -3.83 4.23
CA SER A 57 -2.90 -2.38 4.17
C SER A 57 -3.87 -2.01 3.05
N VAL A 58 -4.70 -1.01 3.31
CA VAL A 58 -5.49 -0.41 2.23
C VAL A 58 -4.53 0.39 1.36
N PHE A 59 -4.38 -0.05 0.11
CA PHE A 59 -3.39 0.47 -0.83
C PHE A 59 -3.86 1.78 -1.48
N ASP A 60 -5.12 1.82 -1.90
CA ASP A 60 -5.74 3.00 -2.50
C ASP A 60 -7.25 3.00 -2.26
N ILE A 61 -7.87 4.19 -2.36
CA ILE A 61 -9.30 4.42 -2.25
C ILE A 61 -9.74 5.28 -3.43
N GLU A 62 -10.80 4.87 -4.10
CA GLU A 62 -11.50 5.63 -5.12
C GLU A 62 -12.92 5.95 -4.63
N GLU A 63 -13.08 7.16 -4.10
CA GLU A 63 -14.29 7.60 -3.42
C GLU A 63 -15.50 7.64 -4.35
N LYS A 64 -15.32 8.07 -5.61
CA LYS A 64 -16.41 8.23 -6.57
C LYS A 64 -17.11 6.90 -6.86
N PHE A 65 -16.35 5.80 -6.84
CA PHE A 65 -16.86 4.46 -7.15
C PHE A 65 -17.07 3.60 -5.90
N ASN A 66 -16.78 4.11 -4.69
CA ASN A 66 -16.79 3.35 -3.44
C ASN A 66 -15.91 2.09 -3.50
N VAL A 67 -14.75 2.22 -4.13
CA VAL A 67 -13.79 1.12 -4.32
C VAL A 67 -12.57 1.38 -3.46
N PHE A 68 -12.08 0.35 -2.78
CA PHE A 68 -10.74 0.37 -2.20
C PHE A 68 -9.93 -0.76 -2.82
N SER A 69 -8.61 -0.67 -2.69
CA SER A 69 -7.73 -1.73 -3.17
C SER A 69 -6.75 -2.21 -2.11
N VAL A 70 -6.29 -3.44 -2.30
CA VAL A 70 -5.17 -4.01 -1.57
C VAL A 70 -4.11 -4.47 -2.57
N LEU A 71 -2.85 -4.24 -2.23
CA LEU A 71 -1.70 -4.73 -2.98
C LEU A 71 -1.02 -5.83 -2.15
N TYR A 72 -0.82 -7.01 -2.73
CA TYR A 72 -0.27 -8.15 -2.00
C TYR A 72 0.68 -8.98 -2.85
N LEU A 73 1.66 -9.59 -2.17
CA LEU A 73 2.57 -10.58 -2.72
C LEU A 73 2.00 -11.98 -2.48
N VAL A 74 2.03 -12.82 -3.50
CA VAL A 74 1.67 -14.25 -3.41
C VAL A 74 2.78 -14.99 -2.66
N LYS A 75 2.58 -15.13 -1.35
CA LYS A 75 3.47 -15.86 -0.45
C LYS A 75 2.65 -16.74 0.50
N GLY A 76 2.71 -18.04 0.28
CA GLY A 76 2.00 -19.05 1.05
C GLY A 76 0.58 -19.32 0.55
N ARG A 77 -0.16 -20.16 1.30
CA ARG A 77 -1.45 -20.73 0.86
C ARG A 77 -2.57 -19.69 0.78
N GLY A 78 -2.65 -18.78 1.74
CA GLY A 78 -3.75 -17.80 1.80
C GLY A 78 -3.73 -16.81 0.64
N THR A 79 -2.59 -16.20 0.35
CA THR A 79 -2.44 -15.27 -0.77
C THR A 79 -2.48 -15.98 -2.12
N ARG A 80 -2.06 -17.25 -2.19
CA ARG A 80 -2.28 -18.09 -3.38
C ARG A 80 -3.78 -18.29 -3.65
N TYR A 81 -4.58 -18.57 -2.64
CA TYR A 81 -6.03 -18.60 -2.78
C TYR A 81 -6.59 -17.24 -3.20
N MET A 82 -6.14 -16.13 -2.60
CA MET A 82 -6.58 -14.80 -3.02
C MET A 82 -6.26 -14.52 -4.50
N SER A 83 -5.13 -15.01 -5.02
CA SER A 83 -4.76 -14.84 -6.43
C SER A 83 -5.64 -15.59 -7.43
N THR A 84 -6.45 -16.56 -6.97
CA THR A 84 -7.42 -17.27 -7.82
C THR A 84 -8.79 -16.60 -7.84
N LEU A 85 -9.03 -15.62 -6.97
CA LEU A 85 -10.31 -14.89 -6.92
C LEU A 85 -10.40 -13.92 -8.10
N GLY A 86 -11.60 -13.77 -8.64
CA GLY A 86 -11.89 -12.95 -9.81
C GLY A 86 -13.02 -11.94 -9.59
N ARG A 87 -13.39 -11.25 -10.66
CA ARG A 87 -14.50 -10.30 -10.65
C ARG A 87 -15.81 -11.02 -10.32
N GLY A 88 -16.62 -10.42 -9.45
CA GLY A 88 -17.91 -10.96 -9.00
C GLY A 88 -17.82 -11.86 -7.76
N ASP A 89 -16.61 -12.32 -7.39
CA ASP A 89 -16.42 -13.05 -6.15
C ASP A 89 -16.62 -12.14 -4.93
N ILE A 90 -17.11 -12.72 -3.83
CA ILE A 90 -17.33 -11.98 -2.59
C ILE A 90 -16.16 -12.20 -1.63
N LEU A 91 -15.44 -11.11 -1.34
CA LEU A 91 -14.37 -11.09 -0.35
C LEU A 91 -14.94 -10.91 1.06
N ASP A 92 -14.57 -11.80 1.97
CA ASP A 92 -14.86 -11.69 3.41
C ASP A 92 -13.67 -11.06 4.14
N PHE A 93 -13.90 -9.94 4.82
CA PHE A 93 -12.86 -9.21 5.56
C PHE A 93 -13.40 -8.49 6.81
N SER A 94 -12.49 -8.04 7.67
CA SER A 94 -12.82 -7.12 8.77
C SER A 94 -12.00 -5.84 8.70
N GLY A 95 -12.62 -4.70 9.02
CA GLY A 95 -11.93 -3.41 9.09
C GLY A 95 -12.83 -2.18 8.94
N PRO A 96 -12.22 -0.99 8.77
CA PRO A 96 -10.78 -0.77 8.86
C PRO A 96 -10.23 -1.04 10.27
N LEU A 97 -8.95 -1.37 10.36
CA LEU A 97 -8.20 -1.67 11.58
C LEU A 97 -6.94 -0.79 11.65
N GLY A 98 -6.34 -0.73 12.84
CA GLY A 98 -5.18 0.11 13.13
C GLY A 98 -5.55 1.56 13.46
N LYS A 99 -4.57 2.30 13.98
CA LYS A 99 -4.71 3.73 14.30
C LYS A 99 -4.49 4.55 13.04
N LYS A 100 -5.39 5.50 12.77
CA LYS A 100 -5.22 6.47 11.68
C LYS A 100 -4.03 7.36 11.96
N VAL A 101 -3.20 7.60 10.95
CA VAL A 101 -2.25 8.72 10.98
C VAL A 101 -3.03 10.02 10.84
N ASP A 102 -2.81 10.95 11.77
CA ASP A 102 -3.38 12.29 11.70
C ASP A 102 -2.46 13.18 10.86
N LEU A 103 -2.75 13.24 9.56
CA LEU A 103 -2.00 14.06 8.61
C LEU A 103 -2.28 15.56 8.79
N ALA A 104 -3.37 15.96 9.44
CA ALA A 104 -3.63 17.38 9.71
C ALA A 104 -2.72 17.88 10.83
N ALA A 105 -2.41 17.02 11.80
CA ALA A 105 -1.48 17.31 12.89
C ALA A 105 0.01 17.22 12.49
N SER A 106 0.33 16.65 11.32
CA SER A 106 1.71 16.59 10.83
C SER A 106 2.16 17.91 10.21
N ARG A 107 3.48 18.08 10.06
CA ARG A 107 4.07 19.18 9.31
C ARG A 107 3.64 19.17 7.84
N ASP A 108 3.88 20.28 7.15
CA ASP A 108 3.50 20.44 5.74
C ASP A 108 4.40 19.64 4.80
N ASN A 109 5.68 19.52 5.12
CA ASN A 109 6.60 18.69 4.36
C ASN A 109 6.66 17.28 4.96
N LEU A 110 6.45 16.28 4.13
CA LEU A 110 6.51 14.87 4.50
C LEU A 110 7.59 14.16 3.68
N LEU A 111 8.52 13.52 4.39
CA LEU A 111 9.44 12.58 3.80
C LEU A 111 8.90 11.17 4.03
N ILE A 112 8.56 10.47 2.95
CA ILE A 112 7.99 9.13 3.00
C ILE A 112 9.04 8.15 2.49
N ILE A 113 9.31 7.09 3.27
CA ILE A 113 10.35 6.10 2.96
C ILE A 113 9.73 4.71 2.91
N GLY A 114 9.70 4.13 1.71
CA GLY A 114 9.10 2.82 1.46
C GLY A 114 10.12 1.74 1.08
N GLY A 115 9.92 0.52 1.56
CA GLY A 115 10.73 -0.64 1.17
C GLY A 115 9.87 -1.82 0.72
N GLY A 116 10.07 -2.30 -0.52
CA GLY A 116 9.36 -3.46 -1.04
C GLY A 116 7.84 -3.32 -0.94
N MET A 117 7.16 -4.33 -0.36
CA MET A 117 5.70 -4.28 -0.13
C MET A 117 5.27 -3.28 0.96
N GLY A 118 6.20 -2.69 1.71
CA GLY A 118 5.93 -1.61 2.67
C GLY A 118 5.40 -0.34 2.02
N ILE A 119 5.50 -0.22 0.69
CA ILE A 119 4.87 0.86 -0.07
C ILE A 119 3.34 0.83 -0.02
N ALA A 120 2.74 -0.33 0.29
CA ALA A 120 1.28 -0.48 0.27
C ALA A 120 0.54 0.52 1.18
N PRO A 121 0.84 0.62 2.50
CA PRO A 121 0.21 1.64 3.36
C PRO A 121 0.64 3.08 3.02
N LEU A 122 1.83 3.26 2.45
CA LEU A 122 2.39 4.58 2.15
C LEU A 122 1.74 5.22 0.92
N ASN A 123 1.24 4.41 -0.02
CA ASN A 123 0.52 4.89 -1.20
C ASN A 123 -0.73 5.67 -0.81
N LEU A 124 -1.62 5.09 0.01
CA LEU A 124 -2.81 5.78 0.49
C LEU A 124 -2.46 6.99 1.37
N LEU A 125 -1.42 6.87 2.21
CA LEU A 125 -0.95 7.99 3.02
C LEU A 125 -0.53 9.18 2.12
N SER A 126 0.19 8.90 1.04
CA SER A 126 0.64 9.93 0.08
C SER A 126 -0.54 10.59 -0.62
N LYS A 127 -1.50 9.80 -1.10
CA LYS A 127 -2.72 10.31 -1.75
C LYS A 127 -3.53 11.23 -0.83
N LEU A 128 -3.76 10.79 0.41
CA LEU A 128 -4.52 11.58 1.39
C LEU A 128 -3.76 12.84 1.82
N GLY A 129 -2.43 12.76 1.97
CA GLY A 129 -1.58 13.91 2.30
C GLY A 129 -1.60 14.98 1.21
N LEU A 130 -1.43 14.59 -0.06
CA LEU A 130 -1.56 15.50 -1.20
C LEU A 130 -2.96 16.12 -1.27
N GLY A 131 -4.01 15.35 -1.00
CA GLY A 131 -5.40 15.83 -0.99
C GLY A 131 -5.68 16.95 0.02
N ILE A 132 -4.86 17.08 1.07
CA ILE A 132 -4.94 18.18 2.05
C ILE A 132 -3.79 19.20 1.91
N GLY A 133 -3.03 19.16 0.80
CA GLY A 133 -2.02 20.15 0.47
C GLY A 133 -0.63 19.92 1.09
N LYS A 134 -0.31 18.69 1.53
CA LYS A 134 1.06 18.37 2.00
C LYS A 134 2.05 18.33 0.84
N ASN A 135 3.29 18.74 1.11
CA ASN A 135 4.42 18.60 0.20
C ASN A 135 5.12 17.27 0.47
N ILE A 136 5.05 16.34 -0.48
CA ILE A 136 5.54 14.97 -0.27
C ILE A 136 6.76 14.70 -1.16
N LEU A 137 7.81 14.15 -0.55
CA LEU A 137 8.89 13.43 -1.24
C LEU A 137 8.87 11.96 -0.81
N MET A 138 8.72 11.05 -1.78
CA MET A 138 8.75 9.61 -1.59
C MET A 138 10.12 9.05 -1.99
N LEU A 139 10.83 8.41 -1.07
CA LEU A 139 12.02 7.61 -1.35
C LEU A 139 11.64 6.14 -1.25
N ALA A 140 11.79 5.36 -2.31
CA ALA A 140 11.38 3.96 -2.32
C ALA A 140 12.50 3.02 -2.74
N GLY A 141 12.80 2.02 -1.91
CA GLY A 141 13.81 0.99 -2.13
C GLY A 141 13.22 -0.37 -2.46
N PHE A 142 13.80 -1.05 -3.44
CA PHE A 142 13.36 -2.37 -3.91
C PHE A 142 14.55 -3.30 -4.18
N ALA A 143 14.31 -4.61 -4.13
CA ALA A 143 15.31 -5.57 -4.56
C ALA A 143 15.52 -5.53 -6.09
N ASP A 144 14.44 -5.29 -6.84
CA ASP A 144 14.38 -5.34 -8.31
C ASP A 144 13.17 -4.56 -8.87
N SER A 145 12.97 -4.64 -10.18
CA SER A 145 11.91 -3.95 -10.92
C SER A 145 10.50 -4.59 -10.82
N ARG A 146 10.23 -5.53 -9.91
CA ARG A 146 8.91 -6.22 -9.82
C ARG A 146 7.73 -5.29 -9.56
N LEU A 147 7.97 -4.12 -8.97
CA LEU A 147 6.94 -3.11 -8.65
C LEU A 147 6.92 -1.92 -9.62
N LEU A 148 7.54 -2.01 -10.80
CA LEU A 148 7.61 -0.92 -11.76
C LEU A 148 6.24 -0.32 -12.16
N ARG A 149 5.16 -1.12 -12.15
CA ARG A 149 3.80 -0.61 -12.39
C ARG A 149 3.37 0.45 -11.38
N TRP A 150 3.91 0.42 -10.16
CA TRP A 150 3.63 1.39 -9.10
C TRP A 150 4.13 2.80 -9.37
N GLU A 151 5.21 2.93 -10.14
CA GLU A 151 5.69 4.25 -10.54
C GLU A 151 4.60 5.04 -11.29
N ARG A 152 3.79 4.36 -12.09
CA ARG A 152 2.66 4.98 -12.80
C ARG A 152 1.58 5.50 -11.85
N ASP A 153 1.42 4.89 -10.68
CA ASP A 153 0.49 5.37 -9.66
C ASP A 153 1.04 6.64 -9.00
N LEU A 154 2.33 6.66 -8.67
CA LEU A 154 3.00 7.86 -8.15
C LEU A 154 2.91 9.05 -9.11
N VAL A 155 3.21 8.83 -10.39
CA VAL A 155 3.13 9.86 -11.44
C VAL A 155 1.70 10.38 -11.56
N ARG A 156 0.69 9.50 -11.58
CA ARG A 156 -0.72 9.91 -11.66
C ARG A 156 -1.18 10.71 -10.45
N MET A 157 -0.65 10.40 -9.26
CA MET A 157 -0.93 11.17 -8.05
C MET A 157 -0.19 12.51 -8.01
N GLY A 158 0.88 12.69 -8.79
CA GLY A 158 1.74 13.89 -8.73
C GLY A 158 2.68 13.90 -7.52
N VAL A 159 3.00 12.74 -6.97
CA VAL A 159 3.99 12.62 -5.87
C VAL A 159 5.39 12.88 -6.44
N LYS A 160 6.22 13.69 -5.77
CA LYS A 160 7.66 13.74 -6.07
C LYS A 160 8.31 12.50 -5.49
N TYR A 161 9.12 11.79 -6.27
CA TYR A 161 9.72 10.54 -5.81
C TYR A 161 11.14 10.32 -6.32
N ARG A 162 11.88 9.47 -5.61
CA ARG A 162 13.10 8.80 -6.07
C ARG A 162 13.00 7.30 -5.78
N ILE A 163 13.52 6.50 -6.70
CA ILE A 163 13.44 5.04 -6.63
C ILE A 163 14.83 4.46 -6.68
N PHE A 164 15.07 3.48 -5.82
CA PHE A 164 16.32 2.77 -5.68
C PHE A 164 16.08 1.27 -5.83
N SER A 165 16.95 0.59 -6.57
CA SER A 165 16.96 -0.87 -6.69
C SER A 165 18.33 -1.45 -6.37
N GLU A 166 18.36 -2.54 -5.61
CA GLU A 166 19.61 -3.21 -5.25
C GLU A 166 20.34 -3.77 -6.48
N ASP A 167 19.59 -4.34 -7.43
CA ASP A 167 20.14 -4.90 -8.66
C ASP A 167 20.40 -3.86 -9.77
N GLY A 168 19.89 -2.63 -9.61
CA GLY A 168 20.02 -1.54 -10.59
C GLY A 168 19.07 -1.65 -11.78
N THR A 169 18.06 -2.51 -11.73
CA THR A 169 17.09 -2.68 -12.82
C THR A 169 16.02 -1.59 -12.90
N TRP A 170 15.89 -0.76 -11.85
CA TRP A 170 14.86 0.27 -11.76
C TRP A 170 15.30 1.46 -10.91
N GLY A 171 15.22 2.67 -11.45
CA GLY A 171 15.71 3.86 -10.78
C GLY A 171 17.23 3.82 -10.59
N GLU A 172 17.71 4.25 -9.43
CA GLU A 172 19.13 4.27 -9.10
C GLU A 172 19.57 3.00 -8.39
N LYS A 173 20.81 2.58 -8.63
CA LYS A 173 21.34 1.39 -7.99
C LYS A 173 21.79 1.69 -6.57
N GLY A 174 21.27 0.95 -5.59
CA GLY A 174 21.67 1.07 -4.19
C GLY A 174 20.52 0.85 -3.21
N LEU A 175 20.77 1.03 -1.92
CA LEU A 175 19.74 1.03 -0.89
C LEU A 175 19.19 2.45 -0.71
N VAL A 176 17.90 2.55 -0.38
CA VAL A 176 17.26 3.84 -0.08
C VAL A 176 17.97 4.59 1.06
N LEU A 177 18.55 3.86 2.01
CA LEU A 177 19.28 4.41 3.15
C LEU A 177 20.62 5.05 2.76
N ASP A 178 21.24 4.61 1.66
CA ASP A 178 22.52 5.16 1.19
C ASP A 178 22.36 6.61 0.70
N HIS A 179 21.14 7.00 0.32
CA HIS A 179 20.82 8.29 -0.28
C HIS A 179 19.98 9.20 0.62
N ILE A 180 19.56 8.71 1.80
CA ILE A 180 18.63 9.43 2.67
C ILE A 180 19.22 10.76 3.14
N PHE A 181 20.52 10.83 3.43
CA PHE A 181 21.17 12.03 3.97
C PHE A 181 21.36 13.13 2.93
N ASP A 182 21.52 12.76 1.66
CA ASP A 182 21.61 13.73 0.56
C ASP A 182 20.25 14.38 0.32
N GLU A 183 19.17 13.60 0.42
CA GLU A 183 17.78 14.04 0.25
C GLU A 183 17.22 14.75 1.49
N TYR A 184 17.70 14.40 2.69
CA TYR A 184 17.29 15.00 3.97
C TYR A 184 17.45 16.52 3.98
N ARG A 185 18.46 17.03 3.26
CA ARG A 185 18.76 18.46 3.19
C ARG A 185 17.74 19.28 2.40
N VAL A 186 16.84 18.64 1.65
CA VAL A 186 15.83 19.31 0.83
C VAL A 186 14.74 19.96 1.69
N PHE A 187 14.49 19.46 2.91
CA PHE A 187 13.50 20.03 3.82
C PHE A 187 14.13 20.50 5.14
N THR A 188 13.90 21.75 5.49
CA THR A 188 14.36 22.33 6.77
C THR A 188 13.49 21.91 7.96
N SER A 189 12.26 21.45 7.71
CA SER A 189 11.29 20.99 8.70
C SER A 189 10.31 20.03 8.05
N HIS A 190 10.31 18.77 8.51
CA HIS A 190 9.47 17.69 7.97
C HIS A 190 9.09 16.67 9.05
N ASP A 191 8.07 15.86 8.80
CA ASP A 191 7.84 14.60 9.50
C ASP A 191 8.18 13.42 8.57
N ILE A 192 8.65 12.32 9.15
CA ILE A 192 9.09 11.13 8.40
C ILE A 192 8.11 9.99 8.64
N PHE A 193 7.64 9.36 7.57
CA PHE A 193 6.85 8.13 7.61
C PHE A 193 7.61 7.01 6.89
N CYS A 194 7.95 5.94 7.61
CA CYS A 194 8.66 4.79 7.05
C CYS A 194 7.85 3.49 7.15
N CYS A 195 7.92 2.65 6.11
CA CYS A 195 7.38 1.29 6.15
C CYS A 195 8.15 0.38 5.20
N GLY A 196 8.66 -0.74 5.72
CA GLY A 196 9.44 -1.69 4.95
C GLY A 196 10.01 -2.82 5.80
N PRO A 197 10.97 -3.57 5.26
CA PRO A 197 11.70 -4.61 6.00
C PRO A 197 12.44 -4.04 7.21
N ILE A 198 12.62 -4.86 8.26
CA ILE A 198 13.32 -4.45 9.50
C ILE A 198 14.70 -3.83 9.23
N PRO A 199 15.56 -4.35 8.34
CA PRO A 199 16.86 -3.72 8.08
C PRO A 199 16.80 -2.29 7.52
N MET A 200 15.64 -1.86 7.02
CA MET A 200 15.43 -0.50 6.51
C MET A 200 14.94 0.47 7.61
N LEU A 201 14.35 -0.03 8.70
CA LEU A 201 13.70 0.76 9.75
C LEU A 201 14.65 1.01 10.92
#